data_AF-A0A945TZN5-F1
#
_entry.id   AF-A0A945TZN5-F1
#
_cell.length_a   1.000
_cell.length_b   1.000
_cell.length_c   1.000
_cell.angle_alpha   90.00
_cell.angle_beta   90.00
_cell.angle_gamma   90.00
#
_symmetry.space_group_name_H-M   'P 1'
#
loop_
_entity.id
_entity.type
_entity.pdbx_description
1 polymer ?
#
loop_
_entity_poly.entity_id
_entity_poly.type
_entity_poly.pdbx_seq_one_letter_code
_entity_poly.pdbx_strand_id
1 'polypeptide(L)'
;MLNYANETAIVGIGATEFSKNSGRTPMQLATEACIAACADAGLAPSAVDGMVVYSAEKNTEIEVARNLGVEQLTHFSMINHGGGAACGVVAQAATALYSGAATYVLVYRAFNERSWHRFGQGVQDVHQSPEAFDVSFSWTSPFGL
;
A
#
# COMPACT_ATOMS: atom_id res chain seq x y z
N MET A 1 -3.39 17.51 -22.08
CA MET A 1 -4.08 16.68 -21.07
C MET A 1 -3.25 15.40 -20.95
N LEU A 2 -2.88 14.97 -19.74
CA LEU A 2 -2.18 13.69 -19.55
C LEU A 2 -3.11 12.55 -20.00
N ASN A 3 -2.63 11.66 -20.86
CA ASN A 3 -3.37 10.49 -21.33
C ASN A 3 -2.55 9.23 -21.04
N TYR A 4 -3.03 8.40 -20.13
CA TYR A 4 -2.35 7.15 -19.76
C TYR A 4 -2.69 5.97 -20.68
N ALA A 5 -3.70 6.10 -21.54
CA ALA A 5 -4.12 5.03 -22.43
C ALA A 5 -2.99 4.66 -23.39
N ASN A 6 -2.69 3.36 -23.47
CA ASN A 6 -1.57 2.77 -24.23
C ASN A 6 -0.15 3.10 -23.72
N GLU A 7 -0.01 3.90 -22.66
CA GLU A 7 1.28 4.27 -22.08
C GLU A 7 1.57 3.50 -20.79
N THR A 8 0.52 3.04 -20.11
CA THR A 8 0.63 2.28 -18.85
C THR A 8 -0.41 1.15 -18.82
N ALA A 9 -0.10 0.06 -18.12
CA ALA A 9 -1.00 -1.08 -17.96
C ALA A 9 -0.78 -1.80 -16.63
N ILE A 10 -1.84 -2.42 -16.10
CA ILE A 10 -1.72 -3.42 -15.04
C ILE A 10 -1.38 -4.74 -15.73
N VAL A 11 -0.17 -5.24 -15.49
CA VAL A 11 0.34 -6.45 -16.14
C VAL A 11 0.31 -7.69 -15.24
N GLY A 12 0.04 -7.52 -13.95
CA GLY A 12 -0.11 -8.64 -13.02
C GLY A 12 -0.88 -8.27 -11.76
N ILE A 13 -1.60 -9.24 -11.20
CA ILE A 13 -2.32 -9.12 -9.94
C ILE A 13 -1.93 -10.25 -8.98
N GLY A 14 -1.93 -9.98 -7.69
CA GLY A 14 -1.55 -10.94 -6.66
C GLY A 14 -2.30 -10.70 -5.36
N ALA A 15 -2.74 -11.77 -4.71
CA ALA A 15 -3.40 -11.73 -3.43
C ALA A 15 -3.06 -12.98 -2.62
N THR A 16 -2.95 -12.83 -1.30
CA THR A 16 -3.04 -13.95 -0.38
C THR A 16 -4.50 -14.39 -0.24
N GLU A 17 -4.76 -15.49 0.47
CA GLU A 17 -6.12 -15.80 0.87
C GLU A 17 -6.67 -14.75 1.85
N PHE A 18 -7.97 -14.45 1.74
CA PHE A 18 -8.65 -13.58 2.69
C PHE A 18 -9.14 -14.39 3.89
N SER A 19 -8.62 -14.05 5.06
CA SER A 19 -8.92 -14.79 6.29
C SER A 19 -9.21 -13.84 7.46
N LYS A 20 -9.83 -14.39 8.51
CA LYS A 20 -10.04 -13.69 9.79
C LYS A 20 -8.82 -13.82 10.72
N ASN A 21 -7.93 -14.75 10.41
CA ASN A 21 -6.68 -15.02 11.13
C ASN A 21 -5.70 -15.68 10.16
N SER A 22 -4.78 -14.89 9.61
CA SER A 22 -3.81 -15.35 8.60
C SER A 22 -2.71 -16.24 9.16
N GLY A 23 -2.52 -16.26 10.50
CA GLY A 23 -1.41 -16.93 11.17
C GLY A 23 -0.01 -16.37 10.81
N ARG A 24 0.05 -15.27 10.05
CA ARG A 24 1.27 -14.71 9.44
C ARG A 24 1.39 -13.22 9.75
N THR A 25 2.59 -12.68 9.60
CA THR A 25 2.81 -11.24 9.78
C THR A 25 2.27 -10.45 8.57
N PRO A 26 1.84 -9.19 8.74
CA PRO A 26 1.50 -8.33 7.60
C PRO A 26 2.63 -8.19 6.58
N MET A 27 3.89 -8.21 7.02
CA MET A 27 5.06 -8.14 6.14
C MET A 27 5.16 -9.37 5.24
N GLN A 28 4.90 -10.56 5.80
CA GLN A 28 4.85 -11.79 5.03
C GLN A 28 3.69 -11.74 4.01
N LEU A 29 2.50 -11.29 4.43
CA LEU A 29 1.36 -11.14 3.51
C LEU A 29 1.66 -10.17 2.36
N ALA A 30 2.30 -9.03 2.66
CA ALA A 30 2.73 -8.06 1.65
C ALA A 30 3.68 -8.69 0.63
N THR A 31 4.72 -9.36 1.14
CA THR A 31 5.75 -9.98 0.31
C THR A 31 5.15 -11.09 -0.58
N GLU A 32 4.30 -11.95 -0.03
CA GLU A 32 3.65 -13.02 -0.79
C GLU A 32 2.73 -12.46 -1.89
N ALA A 33 1.92 -11.45 -1.58
CA ALA A 33 1.04 -10.82 -2.56
C ALA A 33 1.84 -10.14 -3.69
N CYS A 34 2.95 -9.46 -3.36
CA CYS A 34 3.84 -8.87 -4.34
C CYS A 34 4.52 -9.92 -5.22
N ILE A 35 5.01 -11.03 -4.65
CA ILE A 35 5.59 -12.14 -5.41
C ILE A 35 4.56 -12.72 -6.38
N ALA A 36 3.32 -12.94 -5.94
CA ALA A 36 2.25 -13.43 -6.79
C ALA A 36 1.93 -12.46 -7.95
N ALA A 37 1.90 -11.16 -7.68
CA ALA A 37 1.68 -10.14 -8.71
C ALA A 37 2.81 -10.10 -9.75
N CYS A 38 4.07 -10.20 -9.31
CA CYS A 38 5.22 -10.30 -10.20
C CYS A 38 5.18 -11.59 -11.05
N ALA A 39 4.80 -12.71 -10.44
CA ALA A 39 4.66 -13.99 -11.14
C ALA A 39 3.56 -13.95 -12.22
N ASP A 40 2.41 -13.36 -11.92
CA ASP A 40 1.31 -13.15 -12.89
C ASP A 40 1.75 -12.25 -14.06
N ALA A 41 2.60 -11.25 -13.78
CA ALA A 41 3.21 -10.40 -14.80
C ALA A 41 4.34 -11.10 -15.61
N GLY A 42 4.78 -12.30 -15.21
CA GLY A 42 5.93 -12.97 -15.82
C GLY A 42 7.27 -12.26 -15.55
N LEU A 43 7.37 -11.52 -14.44
CA LEU A 43 8.53 -10.71 -14.07
C LEU A 43 9.23 -11.27 -12.83
N ALA A 44 10.56 -11.13 -12.78
CA ALA A 44 11.30 -11.33 -11.54
C ALA A 44 10.98 -10.17 -10.57
N PRO A 45 10.75 -10.41 -9.26
CA PRO A 45 10.48 -9.35 -8.30
C PRO A 45 11.58 -8.28 -8.22
N SER A 46 12.84 -8.66 -8.48
CA SER A 46 13.98 -7.75 -8.52
C SER A 46 13.95 -6.74 -9.68
N ALA A 47 13.06 -6.91 -10.67
CA ALA A 47 12.87 -5.97 -11.78
C ALA A 47 12.01 -4.76 -11.41
N VAL A 48 11.35 -4.79 -10.24
CA VAL A 48 10.56 -3.67 -9.73
C VAL A 48 11.48 -2.54 -9.31
N ASP A 49 11.22 -1.33 -9.78
CA ASP A 49 11.97 -0.11 -9.43
C ASP A 49 11.07 0.98 -8.80
N GLY A 50 9.75 0.76 -8.75
CA GLY A 50 8.82 1.69 -8.11
C GLY A 50 7.87 1.01 -7.12
N MET A 51 7.50 1.74 -6.07
CA MET A 51 6.46 1.30 -5.13
C MET A 51 5.51 2.44 -4.73
N VAL A 52 4.21 2.18 -4.75
CA VAL A 52 3.20 3.14 -4.29
C VAL A 52 2.27 2.46 -3.29
N VAL A 53 2.20 3.00 -2.09
CA VAL A 53 1.47 2.38 -0.98
C VAL A 53 0.50 3.35 -0.30
N TYR A 54 -0.26 2.84 0.65
CA TYR A 54 -1.18 3.63 1.46
C TYR A 54 -0.37 4.32 2.57
N SER A 55 -0.74 5.55 2.95
CA SER A 55 -0.11 6.23 4.10
C SER A 55 -0.28 5.43 5.41
N ALA A 56 -1.35 4.64 5.49
CA ALA A 56 -1.65 3.75 6.61
C ALA A 56 -1.03 2.34 6.46
N GLU A 57 -0.16 2.15 5.47
CA GLU A 57 0.66 0.95 5.32
C GLU A 57 1.80 0.95 6.33
N LYS A 58 1.92 -0.15 7.06
CA LYS A 58 2.97 -0.33 8.08
C LYS A 58 4.13 -1.16 7.56
N ASN A 59 3.89 -1.91 6.48
CA ASN A 59 4.93 -2.61 5.74
C ASN A 59 5.53 -1.64 4.72
N THR A 60 6.51 -0.84 5.13
CA THR A 60 7.10 0.20 4.29
C THR A 60 7.70 -0.38 3.01
N GLU A 61 7.68 0.40 1.95
CA GLU A 61 8.17 0.03 0.62
C GLU A 61 9.63 -0.41 0.64
N ILE A 62 10.46 0.22 1.48
CA ILE A 62 11.88 -0.15 1.62
C ILE A 62 12.04 -1.57 2.17
N GLU A 63 11.22 -1.96 3.15
CA GLU A 63 11.33 -3.30 3.73
C GLU A 63 10.76 -4.36 2.78
N VAL A 64 9.67 -4.07 2.06
CA VAL A 64 9.15 -4.97 1.03
C VAL A 64 10.15 -5.11 -0.11
N ALA A 65 10.75 -4.02 -0.59
CA ALA A 65 11.80 -4.04 -1.61
C ALA A 65 12.98 -4.95 -1.21
N ARG A 66 13.47 -4.85 0.03
CA ARG A 66 14.54 -5.73 0.55
C ARG A 66 14.13 -7.20 0.55
N ASN A 67 12.91 -7.52 0.97
CA ASN A 67 12.41 -8.90 0.99
C ASN A 67 12.21 -9.47 -0.43
N LEU A 68 11.92 -8.62 -1.41
CA LEU A 68 11.78 -9.00 -2.82
C LEU A 68 13.11 -9.07 -3.59
N GLY A 69 14.22 -8.65 -2.97
CA GLY A 69 15.52 -8.57 -3.64
C GLY A 69 15.60 -7.43 -4.67
N VAL A 70 14.84 -6.37 -4.47
CA VAL A 70 14.94 -5.13 -5.27
C VAL A 70 16.17 -4.36 -4.82
N GLU A 71 17.07 -4.08 -5.76
CA GLU A 71 18.34 -3.38 -5.49
C GLU A 71 18.14 -1.88 -5.27
N GLN A 72 17.29 -1.25 -6.08
CA GLN A 72 17.07 0.19 -6.06
C GLN A 72 15.62 0.54 -6.37
N LEU A 73 15.07 1.47 -5.61
CA LEU A 73 13.82 2.17 -5.95
C LEU A 73 14.14 3.52 -6.60
N THR A 74 13.61 3.76 -7.78
CA THR A 74 13.64 5.04 -8.51
C THR A 74 12.42 5.90 -8.19
N HIS A 75 11.31 5.28 -7.75
CA HIS A 75 10.11 5.98 -7.27
C HIS A 75 9.50 5.31 -6.03
N PHE A 76 9.16 6.11 -5.02
CA PHE A 76 8.40 5.66 -3.86
C PHE A 76 7.45 6.76 -3.38
N SER A 77 6.21 6.41 -3.07
CA SER A 77 5.23 7.38 -2.58
C SER A 77 4.08 6.74 -1.79
N MET A 78 3.41 7.57 -0.99
CA MET A 78 2.26 7.18 -0.18
C MET A 78 1.04 8.04 -0.50
N ILE A 79 -0.13 7.40 -0.63
CA ILE A 79 -1.42 8.09 -0.82
C ILE A 79 -2.26 7.99 0.45
N ASN A 80 -2.81 9.12 0.87
CA ASN A 80 -3.54 9.24 2.13
C ASN A 80 -5.05 8.91 1.98
N HIS A 81 -5.77 8.91 3.10
CA HIS A 81 -7.23 8.69 3.23
C HIS A 81 -7.69 7.23 3.24
N GLY A 82 -6.88 6.34 3.81
CA GLY A 82 -7.30 4.96 4.10
C GLY A 82 -7.84 4.24 2.87
N GLY A 83 -9.03 3.64 2.95
CA GLY A 83 -9.66 2.96 1.81
C GLY A 83 -9.93 3.85 0.58
N GLY A 84 -10.04 5.17 0.77
CA GLY A 84 -10.18 6.13 -0.34
C GLY A 84 -8.95 6.22 -1.24
N ALA A 85 -7.78 5.79 -0.75
CA ALA A 85 -6.53 5.81 -1.51
C ALA A 85 -6.47 4.75 -2.62
N ALA A 86 -7.39 3.77 -2.66
CA ALA A 86 -7.24 2.57 -3.48
C ALA A 86 -7.05 2.85 -4.98
N CYS A 87 -7.85 3.76 -5.56
CA CYS A 87 -7.63 4.18 -6.94
C CYS A 87 -6.49 5.20 -7.07
N GLY A 88 -6.22 5.97 -6.01
CA GLY A 88 -5.18 6.98 -5.98
C GLY A 88 -3.76 6.40 -6.08
N VAL A 89 -3.49 5.27 -5.40
CA VAL A 89 -2.19 4.58 -5.49
C VAL A 89 -1.92 4.08 -6.91
N VAL A 90 -2.95 3.59 -7.61
CA VAL A 90 -2.84 3.15 -9.01
C VAL A 90 -2.63 4.36 -9.94
N ALA A 91 -3.37 5.46 -9.71
CA ALA A 91 -3.19 6.68 -10.50
C ALA A 91 -1.78 7.25 -10.34
N GLN A 92 -1.23 7.25 -9.13
CA GLN A 92 0.13 7.71 -8.84
C GLN A 92 1.19 6.79 -9.47
N ALA A 93 0.96 5.46 -9.45
CA ALA A 93 1.83 4.52 -10.17
C ALA A 93 1.83 4.78 -11.68
N ALA A 94 0.66 5.03 -12.28
CA ALA A 94 0.56 5.40 -13.69
C ALA A 94 1.27 6.72 -14.00
N THR A 95 1.21 7.72 -13.11
CA THR A 95 1.98 8.96 -13.26
C THR A 95 3.49 8.71 -13.25
N ALA A 96 3.98 7.84 -12.36
CA ALA A 96 5.40 7.51 -12.27
C ALA A 96 5.91 6.77 -13.52
N LEU A 97 5.11 5.83 -14.04
CA LEU A 97 5.40 5.14 -15.31
C LEU A 97 5.41 6.11 -16.48
N TYR A 98 4.35 6.94 -16.61
CA TYR A 98 4.20 7.88 -17.71
C TYR A 98 5.30 8.95 -17.74
N SER A 99 5.78 9.40 -16.58
CA SER A 99 6.87 10.38 -16.50
C SER A 99 8.26 9.78 -16.72
N GLY A 100 8.38 8.45 -16.77
CA GLY A 100 9.66 7.74 -16.79
C GLY A 100 10.39 7.74 -15.45
N ALA A 101 9.70 8.06 -14.34
CA ALA A 101 10.27 7.99 -13.00
C ALA A 101 10.46 6.54 -12.50
N ALA A 102 9.73 5.59 -13.07
CA ALA A 102 9.87 4.16 -12.82
C ALA A 102 9.45 3.35 -14.07
N THR A 103 9.86 2.07 -14.12
CA THR A 103 9.58 1.13 -15.21
C THR A 103 8.56 0.06 -14.79
N TYR A 104 8.66 -0.44 -13.57
CA TYR A 104 7.74 -1.41 -12.99
C TYR A 104 7.40 -0.98 -11.57
N VAL A 105 6.11 -0.71 -11.34
CA VAL A 105 5.62 -0.18 -10.07
C VAL A 105 4.73 -1.21 -9.38
N LEU A 106 5.09 -1.60 -8.16
CA LEU A 106 4.21 -2.37 -7.29
C LEU A 106 3.29 -1.46 -6.48
N VAL A 107 2.02 -1.83 -6.44
CA VAL A 107 1.01 -1.24 -5.56
C VAL A 107 0.52 -2.35 -4.64
N TYR A 108 0.61 -2.17 -3.33
CA TYR A 108 0.18 -3.20 -2.39
C TYR A 108 -0.49 -2.63 -1.15
N ARG A 109 -1.27 -3.50 -0.51
CA ARG A 109 -1.86 -3.32 0.81
C ARG A 109 -1.87 -4.67 1.52
N ALA A 110 -1.33 -4.72 2.73
CA ALA A 110 -1.38 -5.93 3.55
C ALA A 110 -1.49 -5.62 5.03
N PHE A 111 -2.39 -6.33 5.71
CA PHE A 111 -2.74 -6.06 7.11
C PHE A 111 -3.52 -7.21 7.72
N ASN A 112 -3.42 -7.31 9.04
CA ASN A 112 -4.16 -8.25 9.86
C ASN A 112 -5.27 -7.50 10.61
N GLU A 113 -6.32 -7.07 9.91
CA GLU A 113 -7.31 -6.20 10.54
C GLU A 113 -8.12 -6.89 11.64
N ARG A 114 -8.56 -8.13 11.38
CA ARG A 114 -9.40 -8.84 12.36
C ARG A 114 -8.60 -9.41 13.52
N SER A 115 -7.41 -9.93 13.25
CA SER A 115 -6.57 -10.60 14.25
C SER A 115 -5.69 -9.62 15.02
N TRP A 116 -5.36 -8.46 14.46
CA TRP A 116 -4.51 -7.43 15.08
C TRP A 116 -5.27 -6.10 15.18
N HIS A 117 -4.90 -5.09 14.38
CA HIS A 117 -5.46 -3.74 14.44
C HIS A 117 -6.53 -3.54 13.37
N ARG A 118 -7.77 -3.29 13.80
CA ARG A 118 -8.93 -3.13 12.92
C ARG A 118 -9.23 -1.66 12.63
N PHE A 119 -9.20 -1.27 11.35
CA PHE A 119 -9.71 0.02 10.92
C PHE A 119 -11.23 0.09 11.06
N GLY A 120 -11.74 1.29 11.31
CA GLY A 120 -13.16 1.54 11.54
C GLY A 120 -13.68 1.04 12.89
N GLN A 121 -12.81 0.66 13.83
CA GLN A 121 -13.18 0.63 15.24
C GLN A 121 -13.32 2.06 15.77
N GLY A 122 -14.07 2.20 16.87
CA GLY A 122 -14.12 3.45 17.60
C GLY A 122 -12.72 3.88 18.04
N VAL A 123 -12.50 5.20 18.08
CA VAL A 123 -11.26 5.87 18.49
C VAL A 123 -11.22 6.21 19.98
N GLN A 124 -12.27 5.84 20.73
CA GLN A 124 -12.50 6.20 22.13
C GLN A 124 -11.45 5.62 23.08
N ASP A 125 -10.84 4.49 22.70
CA ASP A 125 -9.77 3.83 23.46
C ASP A 125 -8.37 4.18 22.90
N VAL A 126 -8.27 5.09 21.93
CA VAL A 126 -6.99 5.55 21.36
C VAL A 126 -6.42 6.68 22.23
N HIS A 127 -5.10 6.72 22.38
CA HIS A 127 -4.43 7.77 23.16
C HIS A 127 -4.73 9.15 22.57
N GLN A 128 -5.27 10.06 23.39
CA GLN A 128 -5.42 11.46 23.02
C GLN A 128 -4.06 12.09 22.78
N SER A 129 -3.89 12.68 21.61
CA SER A 129 -2.60 13.24 21.24
C SER A 129 -2.80 14.43 20.30
N PRO A 130 -1.93 15.46 20.35
CA PRO A 130 -2.11 16.71 19.61
C PRO A 130 -1.74 16.62 18.12
N GLU A 131 -1.54 15.41 17.60
CA GLU A 131 -1.20 15.13 16.22
C GLU A 131 -2.41 15.36 15.31
N ALA A 132 -2.14 15.83 14.09
CA ALA A 132 -3.18 16.26 13.15
C ALA A 132 -4.22 15.17 12.82
N PHE A 133 -3.80 13.90 12.83
CA PHE A 133 -4.72 12.78 12.60
C PHE A 133 -5.71 12.64 13.75
N ASP A 134 -5.22 12.68 14.99
CA ASP A 134 -6.03 12.49 16.19
C ASP A 134 -6.96 13.68 16.41
N VAL A 135 -6.46 14.92 16.34
CA VAL A 135 -7.29 16.14 16.50
C VAL A 135 -8.53 16.16 15.60
N SER A 136 -8.47 15.53 14.42
CA SER A 136 -9.63 15.45 13.51
C SER A 136 -10.81 14.66 14.12
N PHE A 137 -10.53 13.64 14.93
CA PHE A 137 -11.54 12.82 15.56
C PHE A 137 -12.20 13.51 16.76
N SER A 138 -11.54 14.49 17.38
CA SER A 138 -12.11 15.28 18.47
C SER A 138 -13.35 16.08 18.04
N TRP A 139 -13.47 16.42 16.75
CA TRP A 139 -14.62 17.14 16.20
C TRP A 139 -15.78 16.23 15.79
N THR A 140 -15.54 14.92 15.66
CA THR A 140 -16.51 13.95 15.15
C THR A 140 -16.94 12.90 16.19
N SER A 141 -16.23 12.80 17.31
CA SER A 141 -16.54 11.90 18.42
C SER A 141 -17.42 12.62 19.48
N PRO A 142 -18.48 11.97 20.01
CA PRO A 142 -19.47 12.64 20.88
C PRO A 142 -18.92 13.32 22.15
N PHE A 143 -17.76 12.87 22.64
CA PHE A 143 -17.12 13.38 23.86
C PHE A 143 -15.74 13.98 23.60
N GLY A 144 -15.40 14.26 22.34
CA GLY A 144 -14.02 14.46 21.91
C GLY A 144 -13.28 13.13 21.75
N LEU A 145 -12.01 13.20 21.31
CA LEU A 145 -11.04 12.15 21.62
C LEU A 145 -10.71 12.29 23.09
#